data_AF-A0A426SFK6-F1
#
_entry.id   AF-A0A426SFK6-F1
#
_cell.length_a   1.000
_cell.length_b   1.000
_cell.length_c   1.000
_cell.angle_alpha   90.00
_cell.angle_beta   90.00
_cell.angle_gamma   90.00
#
_symmetry.space_group_name_H-M   'P 1'
#
loop_
_entity.id
_entity.type
_entity.pdbx_description
1 polymer ?
#
loop_
_entity_poly.entity_id
_entity_poly.type
_entity_poly.pdbx_seq_one_letter_code
_entity_poly.pdbx_strand_id
1 'polypeptide(L)'
;MTMDFETELASTRVELDSTRQELARLRAGLAAGLTPEQSARLQGSTPEELTADARTLASELGVSTARQPSGSGPDVGSAHGSMSAGEARYRAKHGEGQTFSHGAYTLESA
;
A
#
# COMPACT_ATOMS: atom_id res chain seq x y z
N MET A 1 -20.93 -43.60 6.09
CA MET A 1 -19.76 -42.71 6.08
C MET A 1 -20.19 -41.40 6.73
N THR A 2 -20.43 -41.46 8.05
CA THR A 2 -20.77 -40.31 8.90
C THR A 2 -19.43 -39.67 9.27
N MET A 3 -19.04 -38.62 8.56
CA MET A 3 -18.04 -37.70 9.10
C MET A 3 -18.69 -37.05 10.31
N ASP A 4 -18.15 -37.35 11.49
CA ASP A 4 -18.75 -37.04 12.78
C ASP A 4 -18.83 -35.52 12.97
N PHE A 5 -20.04 -34.95 13.05
CA PHE A 5 -20.29 -33.51 13.21
C PHE A 5 -19.47 -32.85 14.33
N GLU A 6 -19.09 -33.60 15.36
CA GLU A 6 -18.23 -33.10 16.45
C GLU A 6 -16.83 -32.71 15.95
N THR A 7 -16.30 -33.45 14.97
CA THR A 7 -15.00 -33.14 14.35
C THR A 7 -15.06 -31.87 13.51
N GLU A 8 -16.17 -31.67 12.79
CA GLU A 8 -16.42 -30.45 12.01
C GLU A 8 -16.52 -29.23 12.91
N LEU A 9 -17.29 -29.32 14.00
CA LEU A 9 -17.42 -28.24 15.00
C LEU A 9 -16.08 -27.91 15.67
N ALA A 10 -15.25 -28.92 15.95
CA ALA A 10 -13.92 -28.70 16.49
C ALA A 10 -13.01 -27.96 15.49
N SER A 11 -13.03 -28.36 14.22
CA SER A 11 -12.25 -27.69 13.16
C SER A 11 -12.65 -26.22 13.00
N THR A 12 -13.95 -25.94 12.93
CA THR A 12 -14.44 -24.56 12.78
C THR A 12 -14.02 -23.66 13.94
N ARG A 13 -14.01 -24.16 15.17
CA ARG A 13 -13.56 -23.39 16.34
C ARG A 13 -12.08 -23.03 16.23
N VAL A 14 -11.24 -24.00 15.84
CA VAL A 14 -9.80 -23.79 15.65
C VAL A 14 -9.55 -22.75 14.55
N GLU A 15 -10.25 -22.85 13.42
CA GLU A 15 -10.14 -21.88 12.31
C GLU A 15 -10.62 -20.48 12.71
N LEU A 16 -11.66 -20.39 13.51
CA LEU A 16 -12.19 -19.12 13.98
C LEU A 16 -11.24 -18.45 14.97
N ASP A 17 -10.63 -19.22 15.87
CA ASP A 17 -9.63 -18.71 16.80
C ASP A 17 -8.33 -18.32 16.08
N SER A 18 -7.89 -19.08 15.07
CA SER A 18 -6.73 -18.69 14.24
C SER A 18 -6.99 -17.40 13.47
N THR A 19 -8.16 -17.26 12.85
CA THR A 19 -8.55 -16.04 12.12
C THR A 19 -8.62 -14.84 13.04
N ARG A 20 -9.18 -14.99 14.25
CA ARG A 20 -9.21 -13.92 15.26
C ARG A 20 -7.80 -13.49 15.67
N GLN A 21 -6.90 -14.45 15.85
CA GLN A 21 -5.52 -14.17 16.22
C GLN A 21 -4.78 -13.42 15.11
N GLU A 22 -4.93 -13.84 13.85
CA GLU A 22 -4.35 -13.17 12.69
C GLU A 22 -4.84 -11.73 12.56
N LEU A 23 -6.14 -11.53 12.75
CA LEU A 23 -6.75 -10.21 12.71
C LEU A 23 -6.26 -9.32 13.87
N ALA A 24 -6.06 -9.88 15.07
CA ALA A 24 -5.47 -9.18 16.21
C ALA A 24 -4.02 -8.73 15.93
N ARG A 25 -3.19 -9.61 15.36
CA ARG A 25 -1.82 -9.29 14.93
C ARG A 25 -1.82 -8.17 13.90
N LEU A 26 -2.66 -8.28 12.87
CA LEU A 26 -2.76 -7.26 11.81
C LEU A 26 -3.14 -5.89 12.38
N ARG A 27 -4.14 -5.84 13.28
CA ARG A 27 -4.55 -4.58 13.92
C ARG A 27 -3.43 -3.96 14.75
N ALA A 28 -2.73 -4.77 15.55
CA ALA A 28 -1.63 -4.29 16.39
C ALA A 28 -0.46 -3.76 15.53
N GLY A 29 -0.07 -4.50 14.49
CA GLY A 29 1.02 -4.10 13.61
C GLY A 29 0.70 -2.86 12.77
N LEU A 30 -0.50 -2.77 12.19
CA LEU A 30 -0.94 -1.57 11.48
C LEU A 30 -0.98 -0.33 12.39
N ALA A 31 -1.41 -0.48 13.64
CA ALA A 31 -1.38 0.60 14.61
C ALA A 31 0.05 1.09 14.94
N ALA A 32 1.05 0.20 14.83
CA ALA A 32 2.47 0.52 14.98
C ALA A 32 3.15 0.97 13.67
N GLY A 33 2.43 1.00 12.54
CA GLY A 33 2.95 1.39 11.22
C GLY A 33 3.65 0.25 10.45
N LEU A 34 3.49 -1.00 10.89
CA LEU A 34 4.05 -2.18 10.23
C LEU A 34 3.20 -2.59 9.01
N THR A 35 3.83 -3.24 8.03
CA THR A 35 3.11 -3.87 6.91
C THR A 35 2.35 -5.12 7.37
N PRO A 36 1.40 -5.65 6.58
CA PRO A 36 0.72 -6.91 6.89
C PRO A 36 1.70 -8.08 7.07
N GLU A 37 2.73 -8.18 6.23
CA GLU A 37 3.75 -9.23 6.29
C GLU A 37 4.60 -9.11 7.57
N GLN A 38 4.89 -7.88 8.00
CA GLN A 38 5.59 -7.63 9.26
C GLN A 38 4.68 -7.95 10.47
N SER A 39 3.41 -7.60 10.38
CA SER A 39 2.40 -7.86 11.41
C SER A 39 2.20 -9.36 11.65
N ALA A 40 2.34 -10.19 10.61
CA ALA A 40 2.27 -11.65 10.74
C ALA A 40 3.37 -12.25 11.63
N ARG A 41 4.48 -11.52 11.84
CA ARG A 41 5.61 -11.95 12.67
C ARG A 41 5.41 -11.69 14.16
N LEU A 42 4.35 -10.94 14.53
CA LEU A 42 4.11 -10.54 15.90
C LEU A 42 3.81 -11.74 16.81
N GLN A 43 4.45 -11.72 17.97
CA GLN A 43 4.31 -12.71 19.02
C GLN A 43 3.42 -12.20 20.15
N GLY A 44 2.61 -13.11 20.69
CA GLY A 44 1.64 -12.80 21.74
C GLY A 44 0.29 -13.44 21.47
N SER A 45 -0.45 -13.65 22.55
CA SER A 45 -1.82 -14.20 22.55
C SER A 45 -2.84 -13.17 23.02
N THR A 46 -2.37 -12.09 23.66
CA THR A 46 -3.20 -10.99 24.15
C THR A 46 -2.99 -9.71 23.33
N PRO A 47 -3.99 -8.82 23.28
CA PRO A 47 -3.83 -7.50 22.64
C PRO A 47 -2.66 -6.70 23.20
N GLU A 48 -2.40 -6.79 24.51
CA GLU A 48 -1.33 -6.08 25.21
C GLU A 48 0.05 -6.58 24.78
N GLU A 49 0.24 -7.91 24.75
CA GLU A 49 1.48 -8.54 24.26
C GLU A 49 1.74 -8.16 22.80
N LEU A 50 0.71 -8.29 21.94
CA LEU A 50 0.82 -7.94 20.52
C LEU A 50 1.15 -6.47 20.30
N THR A 51 0.59 -5.58 21.12
CA THR A 51 0.89 -4.14 21.03
C THR A 51 2.32 -3.84 21.50
N ALA A 52 2.78 -4.48 22.56
CA ALA A 52 4.14 -4.32 23.06
C ALA A 52 5.15 -4.84 22.04
N ASP A 53 4.92 -6.03 21.48
CA ASP A 53 5.76 -6.63 20.45
C ASP A 53 5.78 -5.79 19.17
N ALA A 54 4.62 -5.29 18.73
CA ALA A 54 4.53 -4.42 17.55
C ALA A 54 5.35 -3.13 17.71
N ARG A 55 5.35 -2.54 18.91
CA ARG A 55 6.17 -1.36 19.21
C ARG A 55 7.66 -1.67 19.20
N THR A 56 8.05 -2.81 19.77
CA THR A 56 9.44 -3.29 19.76
C THR A 56 9.91 -3.50 18.32
N LEU A 57 9.17 -4.28 17.54
CA LEU A 57 9.48 -4.58 16.14
C LEU A 57 9.51 -3.30 15.27
N ALA A 58 8.55 -2.39 15.45
CA ALA A 58 8.58 -1.10 14.75
C ALA A 58 9.82 -0.29 15.08
N SER A 59 10.24 -0.28 16.35
CA SER A 59 11.46 0.41 16.79
C SER A 59 12.71 -0.21 16.20
N GLU A 60 12.82 -1.53 16.16
CA GLU A 60 13.94 -2.27 15.56
C GLU A 60 14.07 -2.01 14.06
N LEU A 61 12.94 -1.93 13.36
CA LEU A 61 12.89 -1.65 11.93
C LEU A 61 13.08 -0.16 11.59
N GLY A 62 13.18 0.71 12.60
CA GLY A 62 13.23 2.15 12.41
C GLY A 62 11.94 2.73 11.83
N VAL A 63 10.82 2.01 11.98
CA VAL A 63 9.48 2.50 11.63
C VAL A 63 9.09 3.50 12.70
N SER A 64 9.50 4.75 12.48
CA SER A 64 8.89 5.88 13.14
C SER A 64 7.47 6.01 12.58
N THR A 65 6.46 6.09 13.44
CA THR A 65 5.08 6.46 13.08
C THR A 65 4.97 7.92 12.62
N ALA A 66 5.99 8.41 11.91
CA ALA A 66 6.09 9.78 11.42
C ALA A 66 4.98 10.03 10.40
N ARG A 67 3.97 10.72 10.91
CA ARG A 67 3.07 11.66 10.24
C ARG A 67 2.16 11.01 9.19
N GLN A 68 0.86 10.96 9.53
CA GLN A 68 -0.21 10.99 8.52
C GLN A 68 0.21 11.94 7.38
N PRO A 69 0.03 11.60 6.10
CA PRO A 69 0.28 12.55 5.02
C PRO A 69 -0.70 13.72 5.15
N SER A 70 -0.32 14.74 5.90
CA SER A 70 -0.96 16.05 5.88
C SER A 70 -0.42 16.79 4.66
N GLY A 71 -1.13 16.66 3.55
CA GLY A 71 -0.85 17.40 2.33
C GLY A 71 -1.17 16.59 1.09
N SER A 72 -2.31 16.92 0.46
CA SER A 72 -2.58 16.63 -0.93
C SER A 72 -1.32 16.95 -1.75
N GLY A 73 -0.68 15.92 -2.31
CA GLY A 73 0.15 16.14 -3.49
C GLY A 73 -0.73 16.78 -4.57
N PRO A 74 -0.19 17.67 -5.42
CA PRO A 74 -0.97 18.22 -6.51
C PRO A 74 -1.47 17.07 -7.38
N ASP A 75 -2.78 16.83 -7.33
CA ASP A 75 -3.46 15.91 -8.22
C ASP A 75 -3.08 16.28 -9.66
N VAL A 76 -2.52 15.30 -10.36
CA VAL A 76 -2.28 15.35 -11.81
C VAL A 76 -3.63 15.30 -12.53
N GLY A 77 -4.42 16.37 -12.40
CA GLY A 77 -5.82 16.30 -12.77
C GLY A 77 -6.62 17.59 -12.55
N SER A 78 -6.07 18.76 -12.88
CA SER A 78 -6.89 19.92 -13.23
C SER A 78 -6.12 20.80 -14.20
N ALA A 79 -6.17 20.36 -15.46
CA ALA A 79 -5.65 21.07 -16.61
C ALA A 79 -6.45 22.36 -16.85
N HIS A 80 -5.93 23.47 -16.34
CA HIS A 80 -6.06 24.78 -16.98
C HIS A 80 -4.68 25.36 -17.34
N GLY A 81 -3.73 24.48 -17.68
CA GLY A 81 -2.56 24.84 -18.46
C GLY A 81 -2.76 24.33 -19.88
N SER A 82 -3.16 25.21 -20.79
CA SER A 82 -3.23 24.92 -22.23
C SER A 82 -1.90 24.30 -22.71
N MET A 83 -1.94 23.46 -23.75
CA MET A 83 -0.74 22.86 -24.35
C MET A 83 0.34 23.92 -24.66
N SER A 84 -0.05 25.17 -24.96
CA SER A 84 0.86 26.30 -25.16
C SER A 84 1.71 26.65 -23.93
N ALA A 85 1.20 26.50 -22.70
CA ALA A 85 1.95 26.74 -21.47
C ALA A 85 2.97 25.62 -21.21
N GLY A 86 2.63 24.39 -21.60
CA GLY A 86 3.56 23.25 -21.58
C GLY A 86 4.68 23.44 -22.61
N GLU A 87 4.33 23.84 -23.82
CA GLU A 87 5.28 24.07 -24.92
C GLU A 87 6.26 25.22 -24.61
N ALA A 88 5.79 26.32 -24.02
CA ALA A 88 6.65 27.43 -23.61
C ALA A 88 7.66 27.01 -22.53
N ARG A 89 7.24 26.18 -21.56
CA ARG A 89 8.13 25.62 -20.53
C ARG A 89 9.13 24.63 -21.11
N TYR A 90 8.70 23.83 -22.08
CA TYR A 90 9.58 22.90 -22.79
C TYR A 90 10.66 23.64 -23.57
N ARG A 91 10.29 24.66 -24.36
CA ARG A 91 11.25 25.54 -25.07
C ARG A 91 12.18 26.31 -24.14
N ALA A 92 11.69 26.76 -23.00
CA ALA A 92 12.54 27.44 -22.01
C ALA A 92 13.57 26.50 -21.38
N LYS A 93 13.24 25.21 -21.24
CA LYS A 93 14.13 24.20 -20.64
C LYS A 93 15.07 23.55 -21.67
N HIS A 94 14.61 23.41 -22.90
CA HIS A 94 15.30 22.78 -24.00
C HIS A 94 15.34 23.81 -25.13
N GLY A 95 16.42 24.62 -25.15
CA GLY A 95 16.63 25.66 -26.15
C GLY A 95 16.34 25.19 -27.56
N GLU A 96 15.83 26.11 -28.39
CA GLU A 96 15.30 25.88 -29.73
C GLU A 96 16.15 24.91 -30.56
N GLY A 97 15.53 23.85 -31.08
CA GLY A 97 16.15 23.07 -32.17
C GLY A 97 15.96 21.56 -32.15
N GLN A 98 15.20 20.96 -31.23
CA GLN A 98 14.84 19.54 -31.39
C GLN A 98 13.48 19.40 -32.05
N THR A 99 13.49 19.48 -33.38
CA THR A 99 12.42 18.98 -34.24
C THR A 99 12.28 17.49 -33.96
N PHE A 100 11.22 17.09 -33.24
CA PHE A 100 10.85 15.69 -33.13
C PHE A 100 10.32 15.22 -34.48
N SER A 101 11.23 14.79 -35.36
CA SER A 101 10.92 13.88 -36.45
C SER A 101 10.58 12.54 -35.80
N HIS A 102 9.31 12.34 -35.47
CA HIS A 102 8.80 11.00 -35.25
C HIS A 102 8.48 10.41 -36.63
N GLY A 103 9.11 9.27 -36.88
CA GLY A 103 9.15 8.61 -38.17
C GLY A 103 7.78 8.47 -38.81
N ALA A 104 7.80 8.52 -40.14
CA ALA A 104 6.69 8.31 -41.02
C ALA A 104 5.83 7.10 -40.59
N TYR A 105 4.63 7.39 -40.11
CA TYR A 105 3.52 6.46 -40.18
C TYR A 105 2.37 7.20 -40.86
N THR A 106 2.35 7.13 -42.18
CA THR A 106 1.15 7.37 -42.98
C THR A 106 0.15 6.27 -42.66
N LEU A 107 -0.88 6.60 -41.88
CA LEU A 107 -2.14 5.86 -41.88
C LEU A 107 -3.07 6.57 -42.84
N GLU A 108 -2.97 6.26 -44.14
CA GLU A 108 -4.08 6.50 -45.05
C GLU A 108 -4.97 5.25 -45.03
N SER A 109 -6.22 5.46 -44.60
CA SER A 109 -7.32 4.54 -44.81
C SER A 109 -8.08 4.96 -46.08
N ALA A 110 -8.44 3.96 -46.89
CA ALA A 110 -9.24 3.95 -48.12
C ALA A 110 -8.52 4.30 -49.43
#